data_AF-A0A7Y1X6A0-F1
#
_entry.id   AF-A0A7Y1X6A0-F1
#
_cell.length_a   1.000
_cell.length_b   1.000
_cell.length_c   1.000
_cell.angle_alpha   90.00
_cell.angle_beta   90.00
_cell.angle_gamma   90.00
#
_symmetry.space_group_name_H-M   'P 1'
#
loop_
_entity.id
_entity.type
_entity.pdbx_description
1 polymer ?
#
loop_
_entity_poly.entity_id
_entity_poly.type
_entity_poly.pdbx_seq_one_letter_code
_entity_poly.pdbx_strand_id
1 'polypeptide(L)'
;RGVVETMIEWAAGHAAPVISLDVPSGVDSTTGHTPGAHVQAAVTLTLALPKTGLAVPAAGELLLADIGIPGEVYRRVGIDVAPEMFGGRYRVGLRPI
;
A
#
# COMPACT_ATOMS: atom_id res chain seq x y z
N ARG A 1 -14.39 -12.17 -4.61
CA ARG A 1 -15.46 -12.98 -5.24
C ARG A 1 -15.48 -12.74 -6.74
N GLY A 2 -15.89 -13.76 -7.50
CA GLY A 2 -16.06 -13.67 -8.96
C GLY A 2 -14.74 -13.43 -9.69
N VAL A 3 -14.77 -12.70 -10.80
CA VAL A 3 -13.61 -12.50 -11.66
C VAL A 3 -12.38 -11.94 -10.93
N VAL A 4 -12.58 -11.08 -9.93
CA VAL A 4 -11.49 -10.50 -9.13
C VAL A 4 -10.76 -11.57 -8.31
N GLU A 5 -11.50 -12.52 -7.74
CA GLU A 5 -10.91 -13.64 -6.99
C GLU A 5 -10.09 -14.54 -7.91
N THR A 6 -10.61 -14.85 -9.10
CA THR A 6 -9.86 -15.60 -10.12
C THR A 6 -8.58 -14.87 -10.57
N MET A 7 -8.61 -13.55 -10.67
CA MET A 7 -7.41 -12.75 -10.99
C MET A 7 -6.38 -12.77 -9.87
N ILE A 8 -6.82 -12.72 -8.61
CA ILE A 8 -5.94 -12.83 -7.44
C ILE A 8 -5.29 -14.21 -7.41
N GLU A 9 -6.06 -15.28 -7.61
CA GLU A 9 -5.56 -16.65 -7.66
C GLU A 9 -4.57 -16.85 -8.82
N TRP A 10 -4.88 -16.28 -9.99
CA TRP A 10 -3.97 -16.31 -11.14
C TRP A 10 -2.65 -15.61 -10.84
N ALA A 11 -2.69 -14.44 -10.20
CA ALA A 11 -1.49 -13.71 -9.81
C ALA A 11 -0.67 -14.48 -8.76
N ALA A 12 -1.34 -15.10 -7.78
CA ALA A 12 -0.69 -15.92 -6.75
C ALA A 12 -0.04 -17.20 -7.30
N GLY A 13 -0.57 -17.74 -8.40
CA GLY A 13 0.00 -18.89 -9.10
C GLY A 13 1.15 -18.55 -10.06
N HIS A 14 1.46 -17.28 -10.29
CA HIS A 14 2.49 -16.85 -11.23
C HIS A 14 3.85 -16.68 -10.54
N ALA A 15 4.94 -17.01 -11.24
CA ALA A 15 6.29 -16.92 -10.68
C ALA A 15 6.85 -15.49 -10.60
N ALA A 16 6.23 -14.53 -11.29
CA ALA A 16 6.68 -13.15 -11.30
C ALA A 16 6.35 -12.45 -9.97
N PRO A 17 7.23 -11.57 -9.45
CA PRO A 17 6.94 -10.80 -8.25
C PRO A 17 5.77 -9.84 -8.48
N VAL A 18 4.85 -9.76 -7.52
CA VAL A 18 3.70 -8.87 -7.58
C VAL A 18 4.00 -7.56 -6.85
N ILE A 19 3.74 -6.43 -7.52
CA ILE A 19 3.74 -5.11 -6.89
C ILE A 19 2.29 -4.69 -6.70
N SER A 20 1.90 -4.38 -5.47
CA SER A 20 0.58 -3.83 -5.18
C SER A 20 0.63 -2.31 -5.14
N LEU A 21 -0.39 -1.68 -5.72
CA LEU A 21 -0.59 -0.24 -5.60
C LEU A 21 -1.60 0.00 -4.48
N ASP A 22 -1.21 0.85 -3.55
CA ASP A 22 -1.97 1.28 -2.39
C ASP A 22 -2.15 0.25 -1.27
N VAL A 23 -2.81 -0.86 -1.58
CA VAL A 23 -3.09 -1.99 -0.67
C VAL A 23 -3.12 -3.27 -1.51
N PRO A 24 -2.53 -4.39 -1.06
CA PRO A 24 -2.68 -5.66 -1.77
C PRO A 24 -4.15 -6.04 -1.90
N SER A 25 -4.56 -6.45 -3.09
CA SER A 25 -5.97 -6.84 -3.34
C SER A 25 -6.38 -7.97 -2.40
N GLY A 26 -7.53 -7.84 -1.75
CA GLY A 26 -8.05 -8.81 -0.78
C GLY A 26 -7.57 -8.59 0.67
N VAL A 27 -6.70 -7.61 0.93
CA VAL A 27 -6.34 -7.16 2.29
C VAL A 27 -7.25 -6.00 2.69
N ASP A 28 -7.84 -6.08 3.88
CA ASP A 28 -8.58 -4.96 4.48
C ASP A 28 -7.62 -3.81 4.82
N SER A 29 -7.87 -2.63 4.26
CA SER A 29 -6.96 -1.48 4.37
C SER A 29 -6.80 -0.97 5.81
N THR A 30 -7.77 -1.22 6.69
CA THR A 30 -7.78 -0.64 8.04
C THR A 30 -7.18 -1.61 9.05
N THR A 31 -7.54 -2.89 8.93
CA THR A 31 -7.27 -3.94 9.90
C THR A 31 -6.21 -4.93 9.43
N GLY A 32 -5.94 -5.01 8.13
CA GLY A 32 -5.07 -6.02 7.54
C GLY A 32 -5.70 -7.41 7.41
N HIS A 33 -6.97 -7.58 7.78
CA HIS A 33 -7.67 -8.86 7.67
C HIS A 33 -7.78 -9.30 6.21
N THR A 34 -7.48 -10.57 5.93
CA THR A 34 -7.62 -11.22 4.61
C THR A 34 -8.70 -12.33 4.63
N PRO A 35 -9.99 -12.02 4.40
CA PRO A 35 -11.08 -12.98 4.64
C PRO A 35 -11.23 -14.05 3.54
N GLY A 36 -10.32 -14.09 2.56
CA GLY A 36 -10.33 -15.00 1.43
C GLY A 36 -9.07 -14.86 0.58
N ALA A 37 -9.19 -15.12 -0.73
CA ALA A 37 -8.09 -14.92 -1.68
C ALA A 37 -7.56 -13.48 -1.60
N HIS A 38 -6.25 -13.35 -1.45
CA HIS A 38 -5.56 -12.07 -1.37
C HIS A 38 -4.17 -12.15 -2.01
N VAL A 39 -3.66 -11.00 -2.44
CA VAL A 39 -2.33 -10.88 -3.04
C VAL A 39 -1.26 -10.91 -1.94
N GLN A 40 -0.22 -11.70 -2.17
CA GLN A 40 1.05 -11.64 -1.44
C GLN A 40 2.02 -10.79 -2.27
N ALA A 41 2.17 -9.51 -1.90
CA ALA A 41 3.00 -8.58 -2.64
C ALA A 41 4.47 -8.73 -2.26
N ALA A 42 5.37 -8.62 -3.25
CA ALA A 42 6.78 -8.40 -2.98
C ALA A 42 7.02 -6.97 -2.46
N VAL A 43 6.29 -6.00 -3.03
CA VAL A 43 6.33 -4.58 -2.67
C VAL A 43 4.92 -3.99 -2.74
N THR A 44 4.56 -3.14 -1.79
CA THR A 44 3.37 -2.29 -1.88
C THR A 44 3.78 -0.82 -1.96
N LEU A 45 3.40 -0.15 -3.05
CA LEU A 45 3.56 1.30 -3.22
C LEU A 45 2.30 2.01 -2.74
N THR A 46 2.34 2.51 -1.51
CA THR A 46 1.24 3.23 -0.86
C THR A 46 1.04 4.62 -1.46
N LEU A 47 -0.22 5.05 -1.59
CA LEU A 47 -0.60 6.34 -2.14
C LEU A 47 -1.18 7.25 -1.04
N ALA A 48 -0.93 8.56 -1.17
CA ALA A 48 -1.26 9.59 -0.17
C ALA A 48 -0.55 9.39 1.17
N LEU A 49 -1.15 8.65 2.10
CA LEU A 49 -0.54 8.22 3.36
C LEU A 49 -0.75 6.72 3.55
N PRO A 50 0.15 6.04 4.29
CA PRO A 50 0.05 4.60 4.52
C PRO A 50 -1.23 4.28 5.30
N LYS A 51 -1.96 3.24 4.87
CA LYS A 51 -3.12 2.77 5.63
C LYS A 51 -2.68 1.93 6.82
N THR A 52 -3.51 1.92 7.87
CA THR A 52 -3.21 1.25 9.14
C THR A 52 -3.15 -0.27 9.03
N GLY A 53 -3.86 -0.87 8.06
CA GLY A 53 -3.88 -2.32 7.83
C GLY A 53 -2.69 -2.87 7.06
N LEU A 54 -1.67 -2.04 6.75
CA LEU A 54 -0.53 -2.45 5.93
C LEU A 54 0.62 -3.08 6.71
N ALA A 55 0.56 -3.09 8.04
CA ALA A 55 1.53 -3.80 8.88
C ALA A 55 1.27 -5.32 8.90
N VAL A 56 1.18 -5.93 7.70
CA VAL A 56 0.93 -7.36 7.51
C VAL A 56 1.94 -7.95 6.51
N PRO A 57 2.29 -9.24 6.64
CA PRO A 57 3.25 -9.89 5.72
C PRO A 57 2.87 -9.79 4.24
N ALA A 58 1.56 -9.82 3.95
CA ALA A 58 1.03 -9.75 2.59
C ALA A 58 1.38 -8.45 1.85
N ALA A 59 1.78 -7.39 2.56
CA ALA A 59 2.15 -6.12 1.95
C ALA A 59 3.61 -6.05 1.46
N GLY A 60 4.45 -7.01 1.85
CA GLY A 60 5.87 -7.03 1.45
C GLY A 60 6.62 -5.78 1.90
N GLU A 61 7.58 -5.32 1.09
CA GLU A 61 8.25 -4.04 1.32
C GLU A 61 7.28 -2.87 1.10
N LEU A 62 7.23 -1.93 2.03
CA LEU A 62 6.36 -0.76 1.94
C LEU A 62 7.11 0.46 1.42
N LEU A 63 6.58 1.05 0.35
CA LEU A 63 7.02 2.33 -0.20
C LEU A 63 5.88 3.35 -0.10
N LEU A 64 6.21 4.62 0.07
CA LEU A 64 5.27 5.72 -0.04
C LEU A 64 5.57 6.53 -1.30
N ALA A 65 4.58 6.71 -2.16
CA ALA A 65 4.69 7.51 -3.38
C ALA A 65 4.38 8.99 -3.14
N ASP A 66 5.18 9.87 -3.73
CA ASP A 66 4.78 11.26 -3.93
C ASP A 66 3.85 11.35 -5.15
N ILE A 67 2.56 11.54 -4.89
CA ILE A 67 1.54 11.73 -5.91
C ILE A 67 1.10 13.20 -6.04
N GLY A 68 1.89 14.14 -5.49
CA GLY A 68 1.68 15.58 -5.65
C GLY A 68 0.54 16.15 -4.81
N ILE A 69 0.16 15.49 -3.70
CA ILE A 69 -0.80 16.06 -2.74
C ILE A 69 -0.11 17.17 -1.95
N PRO A 70 -0.58 18.43 -2.03
CA PRO A 70 0.02 19.52 -1.25
C PRO A 70 -0.13 19.29 0.25
N GLY A 71 0.91 19.59 1.04
CA GLY A 71 0.88 19.43 2.50
C GLY A 71 -0.27 20.15 3.21
N GLU A 72 -0.81 21.22 2.61
CA GLU A 72 -2.01 21.90 3.10
C GLU A 72 -3.25 21.00 3.15
N VAL A 73 -3.40 20.07 2.21
CA VAL A 73 -4.55 19.16 2.15
C VAL A 73 -4.59 18.29 3.41
N TYR A 74 -3.42 17.81 3.86
CA TYR A 74 -3.30 17.04 5.11
C TYR A 74 -3.58 17.90 6.34
N ARG A 75 -3.07 19.14 6.38
CA ARG A 75 -3.34 20.06 7.51
C ARG A 75 -4.82 20.38 7.67
N ARG A 76 -5.57 20.51 6.57
CA ARG A 76 -7.03 20.74 6.60
C ARG A 76 -7.81 19.60 7.25
N VAL A 77 -7.25 18.39 7.27
CA VAL A 77 -7.83 17.22 7.97
C VAL A 77 -7.11 16.91 9.29
N GLY A 78 -6.32 17.86 9.81
CA GLY A 78 -5.67 17.74 11.12
C GLY A 78 -4.43 16.85 11.13
N ILE A 79 -3.82 16.57 9.98
CA ILE A 79 -2.61 15.76 9.87
C ILE A 79 -1.44 16.69 9.53
N ASP A 80 -0.43 16.71 10.38
CA ASP A 80 0.82 17.42 10.09
C ASP A 80 1.83 16.47 9.46
N VAL A 81 2.29 16.81 8.25
CA VAL A 81 3.27 16.04 7.51
C VAL A 81 4.53 16.87 7.34
N ALA A 82 5.70 16.23 7.48
CA ALA A 82 6.98 16.92 7.31
C ALA A 82 7.07 17.49 5.87
N PRO A 83 7.42 18.79 5.69
CA PRO A 83 7.59 19.38 4.37
C PRO A 83 8.59 18.64 3.49
N GLU A 84 9.58 18.00 4.11
CA GLU A 84 10.63 17.24 3.44
C GLU A 84 10.40 15.72 3.47
N MET A 85 9.16 15.24 3.71
CA MET A 85 8.86 13.80 3.85
C MET A 85 9.41 12.94 2.70
N PHE A 86 9.52 13.52 1.50
CA PHE A 86 10.08 12.85 0.33
C PHE A 86 11.53 13.23 0.01
N GLY A 87 12.07 14.31 0.58
CA GLY A 87 13.45 14.77 0.35
C GLY A 87 13.82 14.91 -1.14
N GLY A 88 12.88 15.39 -1.97
CA GLY A 88 13.07 15.54 -3.43
C GLY A 88 12.96 14.25 -4.24
N ARG A 89 12.54 13.13 -3.64
CA ARG A 89 12.32 11.84 -4.34
C ARG A 89 10.84 11.64 -4.66
N TYR A 90 10.55 10.81 -5.66
CA TYR A 90 9.17 10.40 -5.97
C TYR A 90 8.64 9.26 -5.09
N ARG A 91 9.49 8.67 -4.25
CA ARG A 91 9.11 7.66 -3.27
C ARG A 91 10.10 7.56 -2.12
N VAL A 92 9.64 7.08 -0.98
CA VAL A 92 10.46 6.74 0.19
C VAL A 92 10.09 5.37 0.75
N GLY A 93 11.06 4.66 1.30
CA GLY A 93 10.81 3.40 2.01
C GLY A 93 10.22 3.65 3.39
N LEU A 94 9.24 2.83 3.76
CA LEU A 94 8.62 2.85 5.09
C LEU A 94 9.19 1.70 5.92
N ARG A 95 9.44 1.96 7.20
CA ARG A 95 9.76 0.90 8.16
C ARG A 95 8.47 0.53 8.90
N PRO A 96 8.13 -0.76 9.03
CA PRO A 96 7.12 -1.19 9.98
C PRO A 96 7.49 -0.68 11.38
N ILE A 97 6.48 -0.22 12.12
CA ILE A 97 6.62 0.20 13.53
C ILE A 97 6.58 -1.04 14.41
#